data_AF-A0A151R306-F1
#
_entry.id   AF-A0A151R306-F1
#
_cell.length_a   1.000
_cell.length_b   1.000
_cell.length_c   1.000
_cell.angle_alpha   90.00
_cell.angle_beta   90.00
_cell.angle_gamma   90.00
#
_symmetry.space_group_name_H-M   'P 1'
#
loop_
_entity.id
_entity.type
_entity.pdbx_description
1 polymer ?
#
loop_
_entity_poly.entity_id
_entity_poly.type
_entity_poly.pdbx_seq_one_letter_code
_entity_poly.pdbx_strand_id
1 'polypeptide(L)' 'MYGQEDEMSIELSLEDVKRVAFHYGFELEKERIIETTYTTNPRSMMQNRYFAAFWTMRKKSAAVQQQVP' A
#
# COMPACT_ATOMS: atom_id res chain seq x y z
N MET A 1 -4.38 4.40 34.76
CA MET A 1 -3.48 4.20 33.62
C MET A 1 -4.36 3.94 32.41
N TYR A 2 -4.67 4.96 31.62
CA TYR A 2 -5.55 4.82 30.45
C TYR A 2 -4.73 4.34 29.25
N GLY A 3 -5.05 3.13 28.80
CA GLY A 3 -4.84 2.54 27.47
C GLY A 3 -3.68 3.05 26.61
N GLN A 4 -2.55 2.36 26.69
CA GLN A 4 -1.62 2.21 25.56
C GLN A 4 -1.42 0.73 25.17
N GLU A 5 -1.86 -0.22 26.00
CA GLU A 5 -1.64 -1.65 25.78
C GLU A 5 -2.61 -2.24 24.72
N ASP A 6 -3.72 -1.56 24.44
CA ASP A 6 -4.76 -2.03 23.51
C ASP A 6 -4.65 -1.47 22.07
N GLU A 7 -3.74 -0.52 21.82
CA GLU A 7 -3.54 0.06 20.47
C GLU A 7 -2.42 -0.67 19.72
N MET A 8 -2.64 -1.95 19.40
CA MET A 8 -1.70 -2.71 18.58
C MET A 8 -1.67 -2.17 17.14
N SER A 9 -0.55 -1.56 16.75
CA SER A 9 -0.26 -1.15 15.36
C SER A 9 0.98 -1.87 14.82
N ILE A 10 0.95 -2.25 13.54
CA ILE A 10 2.11 -2.79 12.81
C ILE A 10 2.40 -1.85 11.65
N GLU A 11 3.46 -1.06 11.79
CA GLU A 11 3.92 -0.13 10.74
C GLU A 11 4.83 -0.86 9.75
N LEU A 12 4.33 -1.10 8.53
CA LEU A 12 5.06 -1.79 7.47
C LEU A 12 5.59 -0.81 6.44
N SER A 13 6.77 -1.12 5.89
CA SER A 13 7.27 -0.43 4.70
C SER A 13 6.38 -0.76 3.49
N LEU A 14 6.35 0.12 2.49
CA LEU A 14 5.66 -0.16 1.22
C LEU A 14 6.17 -1.44 0.56
N GLU A 15 7.46 -1.74 0.69
CA GLU A 15 8.06 -2.96 0.17
C GLU A 15 7.49 -4.20 0.86
N ASP A 16 7.38 -4.19 2.19
CA ASP A 16 6.87 -5.33 2.94
C ASP A 16 5.37 -5.57 2.70
N VAL A 17 4.58 -4.49 2.56
CA VAL A 17 3.17 -4.61 2.14
C VAL A 17 3.06 -5.32 0.79
N LYS A 18 3.92 -4.98 -0.18
CA LYS A 18 3.92 -5.64 -1.50
C LYS A 18 4.40 -7.09 -1.40
N ARG A 19 5.45 -7.38 -0.62
CA ARG A 19 5.95 -8.75 -0.38
C ARG A 19 4.86 -9.66 0.18
N VAL A 20 4.08 -9.17 1.14
CA VAL A 20 2.92 -9.90 1.67
C VAL A 20 1.89 -10.16 0.56
N ALA A 21 1.55 -9.16 -0.24
CA ALA A 21 0.60 -9.36 -1.34
C ALA A 21 1.09 -10.40 -2.36
N PHE A 22 2.36 -10.36 -2.76
CA PHE A 22 2.97 -11.34 -3.67
C PHE A 22 2.93 -12.76 -3.08
N HIS A 23 3.22 -12.90 -1.79
CA HIS A 23 3.15 -14.18 -1.09
C HIS A 23 1.73 -14.81 -1.16
N TYR A 24 0.69 -13.98 -1.18
CA TYR A 24 -0.71 -14.41 -1.34
C TYR A 24 -1.17 -14.61 -2.80
N GLY A 25 -0.25 -14.54 -3.77
CA GLY A 25 -0.53 -14.81 -5.18
C GLY A 25 -1.17 -13.63 -5.93
N PHE A 26 -1.04 -12.41 -5.41
CA PHE A 26 -1.33 -11.21 -6.18
C PHE A 26 -0.18 -10.88 -7.12
N GLU A 27 -0.52 -10.31 -8.27
CA GLU A 27 0.41 -9.77 -9.24
C GLU A 27 0.17 -8.28 -9.40
N LEU A 28 1.26 -7.52 -9.51
CA LEU A 28 1.21 -6.09 -9.71
C LEU A 28 0.94 -5.76 -11.18
N GLU A 29 -0.11 -4.99 -11.45
CA GLU A 29 -0.45 -4.58 -12.82
C GLU A 29 0.05 -3.17 -13.16
N LYS A 30 -0.12 -2.26 -12.20
CA LYS A 30 0.20 -0.84 -12.34
C LYS A 30 0.67 -0.30 -11.01
N GLU A 31 1.70 0.53 -11.04
CA GLU A 31 2.13 1.32 -9.89
C GLU A 31 2.63 2.69 -10.31
N ARG A 32 2.45 3.67 -9.42
CA ARG A 32 3.07 4.99 -9.50
C ARG A 32 3.06 5.64 -8.12
N ILE A 33 3.93 6.63 -7.95
CA ILE A 33 3.87 7.55 -6.82
C ILE A 33 3.11 8.80 -7.25
N ILE A 34 2.19 9.27 -6.42
CA ILE A 34 1.41 10.49 -6.63
C ILE A 34 1.78 11.47 -5.52
N GLU A 35 2.38 12.60 -5.88
CA GLU A 35 2.54 13.72 -4.96
C GLU A 35 1.18 14.36 -4.71
N THR A 36 0.77 14.43 -3.45
CA THR A 36 -0.55 14.95 -3.05
C THR A 36 -0.50 15.58 -1.67
N THR A 37 -1.61 16.21 -1.27
CA THR A 37 -1.78 16.80 0.06
C THR A 37 -3.12 16.38 0.65
N TYR A 38 -3.27 16.46 1.98
CA TYR A 38 -4.54 16.21 2.65
C TYR A 38 -4.91 17.41 3.51
N THR A 39 -6.08 18.01 3.24
CA THR A 39 -6.61 19.18 3.96
C THR A 39 -5.63 20.36 4.12
N THR A 40 -4.68 20.51 3.19
CA THR A 40 -3.60 21.49 3.33
C THR A 40 -4.09 22.91 3.05
N ASN A 41 -3.58 23.88 3.82
CA ASN A 41 -3.81 25.30 3.53
C ASN A 41 -2.78 25.78 2.49
N PRO A 42 -3.18 26.14 1.26
CA PRO A 42 -2.24 26.55 0.21
C PRO A 42 -1.53 27.87 0.52
N ARG A 43 -2.04 28.68 1.47
CA ARG A 43 -1.42 29.94 1.91
C ARG A 43 -0.46 29.77 3.09
N SER A 44 -0.35 28.55 3.65
CA SER A 44 0.56 28.28 4.75
C SER A 44 2.01 28.25 4.26
N MET A 45 2.93 28.80 5.06
CA MET A 45 4.37 28.69 4.82
C MET A 45 4.87 27.25 5.00
N MET A 46 4.30 26.51 5.96
CA MET A 46 4.57 25.08 6.15
C MET A 46 3.52 24.26 5.41
N GLN A 47 3.97 23.35 4.54
CA GLN A 47 3.10 22.49 3.74
C GLN A 47 3.43 21.02 4.02
N ASN A 48 2.44 20.25 4.43
CA ASN A 48 2.54 18.79 4.51
C ASN A 48 2.26 18.22 3.12
N ARG A 49 3.25 17.54 2.55
CA ARG A 49 3.15 16.83 1.27
C ARG A 49 3.35 15.35 1.48
N TYR A 50 2.58 14.56 0.74
CA TYR A 50 2.63 13.11 0.76
C TYR A 50 3.05 12.59 -0.60
N PHE A 51 3.94 11.60 -0.59
CA PHE A 51 4.29 10.79 -1.76
C PHE A 51 3.49 9.49 -1.66
N ALA A 52 2.23 9.54 -2.07
CA ALA A 52 1.31 8.42 -1.94
C ALA A 52 1.62 7.36 -3.00
N ALA A 53 1.84 6.12 -2.56
CA ALA A 53 1.91 5.00 -3.49
C ALA A 53 0.49 4.62 -3.95
N PHE A 54 0.31 4.54 -5.27
CA PHE A 54 -0.96 4.19 -5.91
C PHE A 54 -0.72 3.01 -6.83
N TRP A 55 -1.36 1.87 -6.54
CA TRP A 55 -1.16 0.65 -7.31
C TRP A 55 -2.44 -0.17 -7.47
N THR A 56 -2.41 -1.08 -8.44
CA THR A 56 -3.45 -2.08 -8.65
C THR A 56 -2.79 -3.45 -8.75
N MET A 57 -3.31 -4.40 -7.98
CA MET A 57 -2.87 -5.79 -7.99
C MET A 57 -4.04 -6.72 -8.31
N ARG A 58 -3.78 -7.79 -9.05
CA ARG A 58 -4.77 -8.81 -9.39
C ARG A 58 -4.37 -10.16 -8.80
N LYS A 59 -5.30 -10.83 -8.12
CA LYS A 59 -5.09 -12.21 -7.66
C LYS A 59 -5.14 -13.15 -8.85
N LYS A 60 -4.13 -14.00 -9.02
CA LYS A 60 -4.18 -15.07 -10.02
C LYS A 60 -5.30 -16.04 -9.66
N SER A 61 -6.23 -16.25 -10.58
CA SER A 61 -7.25 -17.30 -10.47
C SER A 61 -6.60 -18.68 -10.61
N ALA A 62 -7.03 -19.65 -9.80
CA ALA A 62 -6.51 -21.03 -9.79
C ALA A 62 -6.61 -21.75 -11.15
N ALA A 63 -7.48 -21.28 -12.06
CA ALA A 63 -7.67 -21.86 -13.39
C ALA A 63 -6.46 -21.71 -14.33
N VAL A 64 -5.47 -20.86 -14.01
CA VAL A 64 -4.28 -20.64 -14.88
C VAL A 64 -3.14 -21.64 -14.58
N GLN A 65 -3.26 -22.49 -13.56
CA GLN A 65 -2.22 -23.48 -13.20
C GLN A 65 -2.28 -24.80 -13.98
N GLN A 66 -3.11 -24.94 -15.02
CA GLN A 66 -3.31 -26.23 -15.73
C GLN A 66 -2.89 -26.26 -17.21
N GLN A 67 -1.89 -25.49 -17.62
CA GLN A 67 -1.22 -25.73 -18.91
C GLN A 67 0.28 -25.90 -18.71
N VAL A 68 0.66 -27.16 -18.52
CA VAL A 68 2.01 -27.69 -18.71
C VAL A 68 1.86 -28.79 -19.76
N PRO A 69 2.67 -28.84 -20.83
CA PRO A 69 2.99 -30.09 -21.50
C PRO A 69 3.96 -30.93 -20.67
#